data_AF-A0A8E2WG05-F1
#
_entry.id   AF-A0A8E2WG05-F1
#
_cell.length_a   1.000
_cell.length_b   1.000
_cell.length_c   1.000
_cell.angle_alpha   90.00
_cell.angle_beta   90.00
_cell.angle_gamma   90.00
#
_symmetry.space_group_name_H-M   'P 1'
#
loop_
_entity.id
_entity.type
_entity.pdbx_description
1 polymer ?
#
loop_
_entity_poly.entity_id
_entity_poly.type
_entity_poly.pdbx_seq_one_letter_code
_entity_poly.pdbx_strand_id
1 'polypeptide(L)'
;MTKVHERPNRASPSEAGSFVEEFDRLEQEREEKLRVLDAEFKVKKRAIQKATDADQKEILGDAKKHGVNKGVIRAIVDAQKLKRKAEAMIERADGKVDGLESDDRDFATDIRTALGSNFASFGLGAAAVSREESDDDQDETTTAVVDAVKGSVSQEEWDAAAKAQH
;
A
#
# COMPACT_ATOMS: atom_id res chain seq x y z
N MET A 1 -45.70 26.89 -17.70
CA MET A 1 -44.82 27.44 -16.63
C MET A 1 -44.55 26.32 -15.64
N THR A 2 -43.33 25.80 -15.63
CA THR A 2 -42.90 24.73 -14.72
C THR A 2 -42.78 25.27 -13.31
N LYS A 3 -43.52 24.70 -12.37
CA LYS A 3 -43.44 25.02 -10.94
C LYS A 3 -42.06 24.59 -10.42
N VAL A 4 -41.23 25.56 -10.06
CA VAL A 4 -39.98 25.28 -9.33
C VAL A 4 -40.41 24.82 -7.94
N HIS A 5 -40.17 23.54 -7.63
CA HIS A 5 -40.34 23.04 -6.28
C HIS A 5 -39.30 23.69 -5.38
N GLU A 6 -39.69 24.78 -4.70
CA GLU A 6 -38.88 25.42 -3.67
C GLU A 6 -38.65 24.42 -2.55
N ARG A 7 -37.40 23.99 -2.40
CA ARG A 7 -36.99 23.06 -1.35
C ARG A 7 -37.06 23.81 -0.01
N PRO A 8 -37.65 23.22 1.06
CA PRO A 8 -37.96 23.94 2.30
C PRO A 8 -36.77 24.58 3.04
N ASN A 9 -35.53 24.19 2.73
CA ASN A 9 -34.30 24.65 3.38
C ASN A 9 -33.25 25.19 2.39
N ARG A 10 -33.66 25.82 1.28
CA ARG A 10 -32.72 26.39 0.32
C ARG A 10 -32.34 27.82 0.72
N ALA A 11 -31.08 28.02 1.09
CA ALA A 11 -30.51 29.35 1.30
C ALA A 11 -30.70 30.26 0.08
N SER A 12 -30.84 31.56 0.31
CA SER A 12 -30.85 32.54 -0.79
C SER A 12 -29.52 32.50 -1.56
N PRO A 13 -29.47 32.93 -2.83
CA PRO A 13 -28.21 32.97 -3.59
C PRO A 13 -27.09 33.75 -2.90
N SER A 14 -27.43 34.81 -2.15
CA SER A 14 -26.44 35.61 -1.40
C SER A 14 -25.90 34.85 -0.19
N GLU A 15 -26.77 34.16 0.56
CA GLU A 15 -26.34 33.34 1.70
C GLU A 15 -25.55 32.12 1.23
N ALA A 16 -25.95 31.48 0.13
CA ALA A 16 -25.17 30.40 -0.48
C ALA A 16 -23.80 30.90 -0.97
N GLY A 17 -23.74 32.13 -1.52
CA GLY A 17 -22.50 32.76 -1.96
C GLY A 17 -21.50 32.99 -0.83
N SER A 18 -21.96 33.44 0.34
CA SER A 18 -21.06 33.68 1.49
C SER A 18 -20.40 32.40 2.01
N PHE A 19 -21.08 31.26 1.96
CA PHE A 19 -20.47 29.96 2.28
C PHE A 19 -19.38 29.58 1.27
N VAL A 20 -19.58 29.88 -0.01
CA VAL A 20 -18.56 29.62 -1.06
C VAL A 20 -17.35 30.51 -0.86
N GLU A 21 -17.54 31.80 -0.61
CA GLU A 21 -16.45 32.75 -0.36
C GLU A 21 -15.62 32.37 0.87
N GLU A 22 -16.30 32.00 1.96
CA GLU A 22 -15.62 31.58 3.20
C GLU A 22 -14.86 30.26 3.00
N PHE A 23 -15.44 29.31 2.27
CA PHE A 23 -14.77 28.05 1.96
C PHE A 23 -13.55 28.25 1.04
N ASP A 24 -13.67 29.11 0.02
CA ASP A 24 -12.56 29.48 -0.87
C ASP A 24 -11.42 30.16 -0.10
N ARG A 25 -11.75 31.06 0.84
CA ARG A 25 -10.75 31.66 1.75
C ARG A 25 -9.99 30.60 2.54
N LEU A 26 -10.70 29.61 3.08
CA LEU A 26 -10.07 28.52 3.85
C LEU A 26 -9.19 27.63 2.96
N GLU A 27 -9.60 27.34 1.72
CA GLU A 27 -8.76 26.60 0.77
C GLU A 27 -7.52 27.39 0.36
N GLN A 28 -7.64 28.69 0.10
CA GLN A 28 -6.48 29.55 -0.16
C GLN A 28 -5.49 29.58 1.02
N GLU A 29 -6.00 29.69 2.26
CA GLU A 29 -5.15 29.63 3.46
C GLU A 29 -4.47 28.26 3.60
N ARG A 30 -5.19 27.17 3.32
CA ARG A 30 -4.63 25.81 3.33
C ARG A 30 -3.54 25.65 2.29
N GLU A 31 -3.77 26.08 1.06
CA GLU A 31 -2.80 26.01 -0.03
C GLU A 31 -1.52 26.79 0.30
N GLU A 32 -1.65 28.02 0.83
CA GLU A 32 -0.51 28.83 1.21
C GLU A 32 0.31 28.18 2.34
N LYS A 33 -0.35 27.65 3.37
CA LYS A 33 0.33 26.92 4.45
C LYS A 33 1.09 25.70 3.94
N LEU A 34 0.48 24.91 3.05
CA LEU A 34 1.14 23.75 2.44
C LEU A 34 2.32 24.17 1.56
N ARG A 35 2.19 25.26 0.80
CA ARG A 35 3.26 25.82 -0.04
C ARG A 35 4.46 26.27 0.80
N VAL A 36 4.22 27.00 1.89
CA VAL A 36 5.28 27.45 2.81
C VAL A 36 5.95 26.24 3.47
N LEU A 37 5.18 25.26 3.93
CA LEU A 37 5.71 24.05 4.54
C LEU A 37 6.62 23.27 3.58
N ASP A 38 6.21 23.10 2.32
CA ASP A 38 7.03 22.44 1.30
C ASP A 38 8.31 23.23 0.99
N ALA A 39 8.23 24.56 0.91
CA ALA A 39 9.40 25.42 0.74
C ALA A 39 10.39 25.27 1.91
N GLU A 40 9.91 25.33 3.15
CA GLU A 40 10.73 25.10 4.33
C GLU A 40 11.35 23.71 4.36
N PHE A 41 10.55 22.68 4.05
CA PHE A 41 11.02 21.30 4.00
C PHE A 41 12.15 21.15 2.97
N LYS A 42 12.00 21.74 1.79
CA LYS A 42 13.04 21.75 0.74
C LYS A 42 14.32 22.45 1.22
N VAL A 43 14.21 23.59 1.89
CA VAL A 43 15.37 24.31 2.44
C VAL A 43 16.09 23.47 3.50
N LYS A 44 15.35 22.94 4.49
CA LYS A 44 15.89 22.08 5.55
C LYS A 44 16.54 20.82 4.97
N LYS A 45 15.89 20.17 4.00
CA LYS A 45 16.42 19.00 3.28
C LYS A 45 17.76 19.31 2.60
N ARG A 46 17.84 20.43 1.87
CA ARG A 46 19.09 20.86 1.21
C ARG A 46 20.19 21.17 2.22
N ALA A 47 19.85 21.80 3.34
CA ALA A 47 20.82 22.12 4.40
C ALA A 47 21.43 20.85 5.01
N ILE A 48 20.61 19.85 5.34
CA ILE A 48 21.06 18.56 5.85
C ILE A 48 21.97 17.86 4.84
N GLN A 49 21.56 17.80 3.57
CA GLN A 49 22.38 17.20 2.51
C GLN A 49 23.74 17.88 2.40
N LYS A 50 23.76 19.21 2.35
CA LYS A 50 25.00 19.97 2.24
C LYS A 50 25.95 19.74 3.42
N ALA A 51 25.41 19.68 4.64
CA ALA A 51 26.20 19.44 5.84
C ALA A 51 26.88 18.07 5.78
N THR A 52 26.14 17.01 5.44
CA THR A 52 26.66 15.64 5.43
C THR A 52 27.51 15.32 4.20
N ASP A 53 27.24 15.94 3.05
CA ASP A 53 27.98 15.68 1.80
C ASP A 53 29.46 16.06 1.90
N ALA A 54 29.80 17.09 2.70
CA ALA A 54 31.19 17.49 2.93
C ALA A 54 31.95 16.39 3.69
N ASP A 55 31.42 15.96 4.83
CA ASP A 55 32.02 14.92 5.67
C ASP A 55 32.14 13.58 4.92
N GLN A 56 31.10 13.21 4.15
CA GLN A 56 31.15 12.00 3.33
C GLN A 56 32.24 12.07 2.26
N LYS A 57 32.49 13.23 1.65
CA LYS A 57 33.56 13.39 0.65
C LYS A 57 34.94 13.22 1.28
N GLU A 58 35.15 13.75 2.48
CA GLU A 58 36.38 13.59 3.25
C GLU A 58 36.65 12.10 3.56
N ILE A 59 35.67 11.42 4.18
CA ILE A 59 35.76 10.00 4.52
C ILE A 59 36.04 9.14 3.27
N LEU A 60 35.32 9.38 2.17
CA LEU A 60 35.54 8.65 0.92
C LEU A 60 36.94 8.96 0.34
N GLY A 61 37.43 10.18 0.51
CA GLY A 61 38.78 10.61 0.13
C GLY A 61 39.84 9.79 0.87
N ASP A 62 39.72 9.70 2.19
CA ASP A 62 40.65 8.95 3.03
C ASP A 62 40.57 7.45 2.77
N ALA A 63 39.36 6.89 2.66
CA ALA A 63 39.17 5.51 2.27
C ALA A 63 39.89 5.16 0.96
N LYS A 64 39.85 6.06 -0.03
CA LYS A 64 40.60 5.89 -1.28
C LYS A 64 42.11 5.89 -1.05
N LYS A 65 42.65 6.74 -0.17
CA LYS A 65 44.08 6.75 0.19
C LYS A 65 44.51 5.42 0.82
N HIS A 66 43.59 4.76 1.53
CA HIS A 66 43.79 3.43 2.11
C HIS A 66 43.44 2.26 1.16
N GLY A 67 43.26 2.52 -0.14
CA GLY A 67 43.01 1.48 -1.15
C GLY A 67 41.57 0.96 -1.20
N VAL A 68 40.63 1.58 -0.48
CA VAL A 68 39.21 1.19 -0.49
C VAL A 68 38.47 1.95 -1.59
N ASN A 69 37.78 1.22 -2.48
CA ASN A 69 37.01 1.84 -3.54
C ASN A 69 35.74 2.52 -3.00
N LYS A 70 35.57 3.81 -3.33
CA LYS A 70 34.40 4.61 -2.95
C LYS A 70 33.06 3.98 -3.36
N GLY A 71 33.02 3.31 -4.51
CA GLY A 71 31.82 2.64 -5.00
C GLY A 71 31.40 1.46 -4.11
N VAL A 72 32.37 0.71 -3.58
CA VAL A 72 32.10 -0.41 -2.66
C VAL A 72 31.50 0.10 -1.36
N ILE A 73 32.06 1.18 -0.79
CA ILE A 73 31.52 1.81 0.44
C ILE A 73 30.07 2.24 0.23
N ARG A 74 29.78 2.93 -0.88
CA ARG A 74 28.41 3.36 -1.21
C ARG A 74 27.44 2.19 -1.34
N ALA A 75 27.82 1.15 -2.07
CA ALA A 75 26.98 -0.03 -2.25
C ALA A 75 26.65 -0.73 -0.91
N ILE A 76 27.65 -0.85 -0.02
CA ILE A 76 27.44 -1.43 1.32
C ILE A 76 26.49 -0.56 2.15
N VAL A 77 26.71 0.76 2.18
CA VAL A 77 25.85 1.69 2.94
C VAL A 77 24.42 1.71 2.38
N ASP A 78 24.25 1.64 1.06
CA ASP A 78 22.94 1.57 0.42
C ASP A 78 22.21 0.26 0.77
N ALA A 79 22.92 -0.87 0.76
CA ALA A 79 22.36 -2.14 1.22
C ALA A 79 21.96 -2.09 2.71
N GLN A 80 22.79 -1.51 3.58
CA GLN A 80 22.47 -1.31 5.00
C GLN A 80 21.27 -0.37 5.20
N LYS A 81 21.11 0.64 4.35
CA LYS A 81 19.94 1.53 4.38
C LYS A 81 18.66 0.78 4.01
N LEU A 82 18.72 -0.14 3.06
CA LEU A 82 17.59 -1.02 2.73
C LEU A 82 17.23 -1.94 3.90
N LYS A 83 18.22 -2.54 4.57
CA LYS A 83 17.99 -3.36 5.76
C LYS A 83 17.29 -2.58 6.89
N ARG A 84 17.80 -1.40 7.25
CA ARG A 84 17.16 -0.54 8.28
C ARG A 84 15.72 -0.15 7.94
N LYS A 85 15.44 0.10 6.66
CA LYS A 85 14.07 0.35 6.20
C LYS A 85 13.18 -0.87 6.35
N ALA A 86 13.68 -2.05 5.98
CA ALA A 86 12.94 -3.30 6.15
C ALA A 86 12.67 -3.58 7.64
N GLU A 87 13.66 -3.41 8.51
CA GLU A 87 13.51 -3.54 9.97
C GLU A 87 12.44 -2.59 10.51
N ALA A 88 12.48 -1.30 10.15
CA ALA A 88 11.47 -0.34 10.58
C ALA A 88 10.05 -0.66 10.03
N MET A 89 9.97 -1.27 8.83
CA MET A 89 8.70 -1.73 8.28
C MET A 89 8.19 -2.99 9.00
N ILE A 90 9.08 -3.90 9.39
CA ILE A 90 8.75 -5.08 10.19
C ILE A 90 8.23 -4.64 11.56
N GLU A 91 8.94 -3.75 12.25
CA GLU A 91 8.50 -3.21 13.55
C GLU A 91 7.12 -2.53 13.45
N ARG A 92 6.90 -1.73 12.40
CA ARG A 92 5.58 -1.13 12.15
C ARG A 92 4.51 -2.18 11.85
N ALA A 93 4.85 -3.27 11.17
CA ALA A 93 3.92 -4.35 10.87
C ALA A 93 3.58 -5.16 12.13
N ASP A 94 4.56 -5.47 12.97
CA ASP A 94 4.37 -6.12 14.27
C ASP A 94 3.47 -5.26 15.17
N GLY A 95 3.72 -3.95 15.24
CA GLY A 95 2.89 -3.02 16.00
C GLY A 95 1.42 -2.90 15.51
N LYS A 96 1.09 -3.35 14.29
CA LYS A 96 -0.31 -3.43 13.84
C LYS A 96 -1.05 -4.61 14.44
N VAL A 97 -0.36 -5.73 14.68
CA VAL A 97 -0.93 -6.91 15.35
C VAL A 97 -1.07 -6.62 16.84
N ASP A 98 -0.09 -5.95 17.44
CA ASP A 98 -0.12 -5.54 18.86
C ASP A 98 -1.21 -4.49 19.18
N GLY A 99 -1.77 -3.83 18.17
CA GLY A 99 -2.89 -2.90 18.31
C GLY A 99 -4.26 -3.58 18.40
N LEU A 100 -4.35 -4.90 18.21
CA LEU A 100 -5.59 -5.66 18.30
C LEU A 100 -5.95 -6.00 19.74
N GLU A 101 -7.25 -6.19 20.00
CA GLU A 101 -7.74 -6.78 21.24
C GLU A 101 -7.15 -8.19 21.44
N SER A 102 -7.07 -8.65 22.68
CA SER A 102 -6.33 -9.88 23.07
C SER A 102 -6.64 -11.07 22.17
N ASP A 103 -7.93 -11.37 21.96
CA ASP A 103 -8.38 -12.54 21.22
C ASP A 103 -8.08 -12.42 19.71
N ASP A 104 -8.24 -11.22 19.15
CA ASP A 104 -7.95 -10.94 17.73
C ASP A 104 -6.44 -10.95 17.44
N ARG A 105 -5.62 -10.57 18.43
CA ARG A 105 -4.16 -10.60 18.34
C ARG A 105 -3.64 -12.03 18.28
N ASP A 106 -4.18 -12.91 19.10
CA ASP A 106 -3.80 -14.33 19.13
C ASP A 106 -4.20 -14.98 17.79
N PHE A 107 -5.41 -14.72 17.31
CA PHE A 107 -5.85 -15.21 16.01
C PHE A 107 -5.02 -14.66 14.84
N ALA A 108 -4.66 -13.37 14.86
CA ALA A 108 -3.79 -12.76 13.84
C ALA A 108 -2.36 -13.36 13.87
N THR A 109 -1.87 -13.73 15.05
CA THR A 109 -0.58 -14.40 15.22
C THR A 109 -0.61 -15.82 14.67
N ASP A 110 -1.70 -16.55 14.89
CA ASP A 110 -1.92 -17.89 14.33
C ASP A 110 -2.01 -17.84 12.80
N ILE A 111 -2.76 -16.88 12.23
CA ILE A 111 -2.81 -16.64 10.79
C ILE A 111 -1.41 -16.37 10.24
N ARG A 112 -0.64 -15.47 10.87
CA ARG A 112 0.73 -15.16 10.44
C ARG A 112 1.62 -16.40 10.46
N THR A 113 1.48 -17.23 11.49
CA THR A 113 2.24 -18.47 11.63
C THR A 113 1.87 -19.49 10.56
N ALA A 114 0.58 -19.63 10.24
CA ALA A 114 0.08 -20.51 9.19
C ALA A 114 0.50 -20.06 7.78
N LEU A 115 0.55 -18.74 7.55
CA LEU A 115 1.06 -18.15 6.31
C LEU A 115 2.57 -18.46 6.13
N GLY A 116 3.36 -18.41 7.19
CA GLY A 116 4.80 -18.67 7.11
C GLY A 116 5.59 -17.54 6.44
N SER A 117 6.79 -17.84 5.92
CA SER A 117 7.75 -16.82 5.44
C SER A 117 7.86 -16.69 3.91
N ASN A 118 7.19 -17.55 3.14
CA ASN A 118 7.25 -17.53 1.68
C ASN A 118 6.02 -16.84 1.07
N PHE A 119 6.05 -15.51 1.04
CA PHE A 119 4.94 -14.70 0.53
C PHE A 119 4.74 -14.79 -0.99
N ALA A 120 5.73 -15.32 -1.72
CA ALA A 120 5.66 -15.49 -3.17
C ALA A 120 4.77 -16.68 -3.60
N SER A 121 4.46 -17.60 -2.69
CA SER A 121 3.61 -18.78 -2.95
C SER A 121 2.16 -18.63 -2.51
N PHE A 122 1.74 -17.45 -2.02
CA PHE A 122 0.32 -17.21 -1.76
C PHE A 122 -0.42 -17.04 -3.08
N GLY A 123 -0.90 -18.16 -3.63
CA GLY A 123 -2.00 -18.15 -4.58
C GLY A 123 -3.18 -17.43 -3.94
N LEU A 124 -3.82 -16.53 -4.69
CA LEU A 124 -5.00 -15.80 -4.24
C LEU A 124 -6.04 -16.78 -3.67
N GLY A 125 -6.24 -16.77 -2.35
CA GLY A 125 -7.40 -17.38 -1.70
C GLY A 125 -7.57 -18.89 -1.83
N ALA A 126 -6.52 -19.71 -1.74
CA ALA A 126 -6.68 -21.18 -1.73
C ALA A 126 -7.69 -21.68 -0.66
N ALA A 127 -7.79 -20.98 0.48
CA ALA A 127 -8.78 -21.28 1.52
C ALA A 127 -10.23 -20.87 1.15
N ALA A 128 -10.43 -19.93 0.21
CA ALA A 128 -11.76 -19.62 -0.33
C ALA A 128 -12.25 -20.72 -1.27
N VAL A 129 -11.32 -21.34 -2.03
CA VAL A 129 -11.64 -22.46 -2.94
C VAL A 129 -12.00 -23.73 -2.17
N SER A 130 -11.27 -24.08 -1.08
CA SER A 130 -11.62 -25.28 -0.30
C SER A 130 -12.88 -25.15 0.56
N ARG A 131 -13.35 -23.91 0.84
CA ARG A 131 -14.59 -23.71 1.59
C ARG A 131 -15.83 -23.93 0.73
N GLU A 132 -15.75 -23.66 -0.57
CA GLU A 132 -16.81 -24.00 -1.54
C GLU A 132 -16.90 -25.51 -1.83
N GLU A 133 -15.85 -26.29 -1.61
CA GLU A 133 -15.90 -27.76 -1.76
C GLU A 133 -16.48 -28.49 -0.55
N SER A 134 -16.79 -27.77 0.54
CA SER A 134 -17.33 -28.37 1.78
C SER A 134 -18.82 -28.11 2.01
N ASP A 135 -19.45 -27.24 1.21
CA ASP A 135 -20.91 -27.07 1.18
C ASP A 135 -21.40 -27.73 -0.11
N ASP A 136 -22.08 -28.87 0.02
CA ASP A 136 -22.67 -29.70 -1.05
C ASP A 136 -23.84 -29.02 -1.81
N ASP A 137 -23.84 -27.69 -1.91
CA ASP A 137 -24.76 -26.92 -2.74
C ASP A 137 -23.95 -26.05 -3.71
N GLN A 138 -23.50 -26.66 -4.82
CA GLN A 138 -23.00 -25.89 -5.96
C GLN A 138 -24.10 -24.92 -6.42
N ASP A 139 -23.91 -23.62 -6.18
CA ASP A 139 -24.83 -22.57 -6.62
C ASP A 139 -25.09 -22.69 -8.13
N GLU A 140 -26.33 -22.45 -8.57
CA GLU A 140 -26.76 -22.53 -9.97
C GLU A 140 -25.88 -21.65 -10.87
N THR A 141 -25.38 -20.54 -10.32
CA THR A 141 -24.44 -19.62 -10.97
C THR A 141 -23.09 -20.29 -11.25
N THR A 142 -22.55 -21.04 -10.29
CA THR A 142 -21.26 -21.73 -10.42
C THR A 142 -21.36 -22.86 -11.43
N THR A 143 -22.48 -23.58 -11.44
CA THR A 143 -22.79 -24.61 -12.44
C THR A 143 -22.86 -24.04 -13.86
N ALA A 144 -23.54 -22.90 -14.03
CA ALA A 144 -23.65 -22.23 -15.33
C ALA A 144 -22.29 -21.71 -15.85
N VAL A 145 -21.42 -21.23 -14.96
CA VAL A 145 -20.06 -20.79 -15.33
C VAL A 145 -19.19 -21.99 -15.71
N VAL A 146 -19.26 -23.09 -14.97
CA VAL A 146 -18.53 -24.32 -15.29
C VAL A 146 -18.98 -24.90 -16.62
N ASP A 147 -20.27 -24.91 -16.92
CA ASP A 147 -20.80 -25.40 -18.20
C ASP A 147 -20.45 -24.49 -19.37
N ALA A 148 -20.44 -23.17 -19.17
CA ALA A 148 -19.97 -22.24 -20.20
C ALA A 148 -18.48 -22.43 -20.51
N VAL A 149 -17.66 -22.69 -19.49
CA VAL A 149 -16.22 -22.94 -19.66
C VAL A 149 -15.98 -24.31 -20.30
N LYS A 150 -16.65 -25.38 -19.84
CA LYS A 150 -16.55 -26.71 -20.48
C LYS A 150 -17.10 -26.74 -21.91
N GLY A 151 -18.09 -25.90 -22.23
CA GLY A 151 -18.61 -25.75 -23.59
C GLY A 151 -17.66 -25.00 -24.54
N SER A 152 -16.66 -24.29 -24.01
CA SER A 152 -15.70 -23.50 -24.79
C SER A 152 -14.31 -24.13 -24.90
N VAL A 153 -14.09 -25.28 -24.27
CA VAL A 153 -12.80 -25.98 -24.20
C VAL A 153 -13.01 -27.46 -24.48
N SER A 154 -12.12 -28.10 -25.22
CA SER A 154 -12.25 -29.55 -25.48
C SER A 154 -12.00 -30.35 -24.20
N GLN A 155 -12.64 -31.53 -24.06
CA GLN A 155 -12.47 -32.39 -22.89
C GLN A 155 -11.00 -32.77 -22.65
N GLU A 156 -10.22 -32.91 -23.73
CA GLU A 156 -8.78 -33.20 -23.67
C GLU A 156 -7.96 -32.04 -23.08
N GLU A 157 -8.32 -30.79 -23.38
CA GLU A 157 -7.69 -29.60 -22.80
C GLU A 157 -8.07 -29.43 -21.32
N TRP A 158 -9.29 -29.80 -20.95
CA TRP A 158 -9.76 -29.78 -19.57
C TRP A 158 -9.02 -30.81 -18.69
N ASP A 159 -8.88 -32.04 -19.20
CA ASP A 159 -8.18 -33.11 -18.49
C ASP A 159 -6.65 -32.86 -18.42
N ALA A 160 -6.08 -32.14 -19.40
CA ALA A 160 -4.67 -31.73 -19.37
C ALA A 160 -4.38 -30.65 -18.33
N ALA A 161 -5.30 -29.69 -18.15
CA ALA A 161 -5.18 -28.65 -17.13
C ALA A 161 -5.25 -29.23 -15.70
N ALA A 162 -6.10 -30.24 -15.48
CA ALA A 162 -6.21 -30.94 -14.20
C ALA A 162 -4.95 -31.76 -13.85
N LYS A 163 -4.29 -32.36 -14.86
CA LYS A 163 -3.04 -33.13 -14.66
C LYS A 163 -1.80 -32.26 -14.45
N ALA A 164 -1.81 -30.99 -14.86
CA ALA A 164 -0.68 -30.08 -14.71
C ALA A 164 -0.47 -29.55 -13.26
N GLN A 165 -1.36 -29.91 -12.33
CA GLN A 165 -1.33 -29.47 -10.93
C GLN A 165 -0.89 -30.54 -9.91
N HIS A 166 -0.37 -31.69 -10.37
CA HIS A 166 0.30 -32.72 -9.54
C HIS A 166 1.79 -32.84 -9.90
#